data_AF-A0A8R2NQ52-F1
#
_entry.id   AF-A0A8R2NQ52-F1
#
_cell.length_a   1.000
_cell.length_b   1.000
_cell.length_c   1.000
_cell.angle_alpha   90.00
_cell.angle_beta   90.00
_cell.angle_gamma   90.00
#
_symmetry.space_group_name_H-M   'P 1'
#
loop_
_entity.id
_entity.type
_entity.pdbx_description
1 polymer ?
#
loop_
_entity_poly.entity_id
_entity_poly.type
_entity_poly.pdbx_seq_one_letter_code
_entity_poly.pdbx_strand_id
1 'polypeptide(L)'
;MLLSVSRELHKNSYENLKKKILETEIRPSSLRRVIYGMYNMHSALVAKNYSTALDFCKAILSFEQTNETMMTFHELLTKKINMMDEESDSTDSSRSKSSLSESDNDLI
;
A
#
# COMPACT_ATOMS: atom_id res chain seq x y z
N MET A 1 -1.80 -13.88 11.64
CA MET A 1 -1.85 -14.42 10.25
C MET A 1 -2.16 -13.35 9.20
N LEU A 2 -2.99 -12.34 9.47
CA LEU A 2 -3.33 -11.31 8.46
C LEU A 2 -2.12 -10.45 8.01
N LEU A 3 -1.25 -10.03 8.95
CA LEU A 3 -0.04 -9.26 8.64
C LEU A 3 0.99 -10.03 7.79
N SER A 4 1.07 -11.36 7.93
CA SER A 4 1.99 -12.18 7.12
C SER A 4 1.46 -12.37 5.70
N VAL A 5 0.15 -12.54 5.53
CA VAL A 5 -0.49 -12.65 4.21
C VAL A 5 -0.41 -11.32 3.44
N SER A 6 -0.62 -10.19 4.11
CA SER A 6 -0.49 -8.86 3.50
C SER A 6 0.95 -8.56 3.05
N ARG A 7 1.95 -8.86 3.90
CA ARG A 7 3.37 -8.72 3.53
C ARG A 7 3.76 -9.60 2.34
N GLU A 8 3.26 -10.85 2.28
CA GLU A 8 3.55 -11.76 1.17
C GLU A 8 2.89 -11.29 -0.13
N LEU A 9 1.66 -10.76 -0.07
CA LEU A 9 0.95 -10.17 -1.22
C LEU A 9 1.67 -8.95 -1.80
N HIS A 10 2.11 -8.03 -0.93
CA HIS A 10 2.86 -6.84 -1.37
C HIS A 10 4.21 -7.21 -1.97
N LYS A 11 4.92 -8.17 -1.35
CA LYS A 11 6.18 -8.70 -1.88
C LYS A 11 5.98 -9.33 -3.26
N ASN A 12 4.90 -10.09 -3.44
CA ASN A 12 4.58 -10.72 -4.72
C ASN A 12 4.16 -9.69 -5.79
N SER A 13 3.50 -8.60 -5.40
CA SER A 13 3.19 -7.47 -6.29
C SER A 13 4.46 -6.75 -6.75
N TYR A 14 5.37 -6.44 -5.83
CA TYR A 14 6.66 -5.80 -6.12
C TYR A 14 7.52 -6.63 -7.07
N GLU A 15 7.67 -7.93 -6.81
CA GLU A 15 8.50 -8.80 -7.65
C GLU A 15 7.90 -8.99 -9.05
N ASN A 16 6.57 -9.10 -9.17
CA ASN A 16 5.90 -9.14 -10.48
C ASN A 16 6.08 -7.84 -11.26
N LEU A 17 6.02 -6.71 -10.57
CA LEU A 17 6.21 -5.40 -11.18
C LEU A 17 7.66 -5.20 -11.65
N LYS A 18 8.63 -5.58 -10.81
CA LYS A 18 10.06 -5.58 -11.15
C LYS A 18 10.34 -6.48 -12.35
N LYS A 19 9.74 -7.66 -12.39
CA LYS A 19 9.82 -8.60 -13.52
C LYS A 19 9.23 -8.01 -14.79
N LYS A 20 8.06 -7.35 -14.71
CA LYS A 20 7.43 -6.67 -15.86
C LYS A 20 8.27 -5.51 -16.41
N ILE A 21 9.00 -4.79 -15.54
CA ILE A 21 9.98 -3.75 -15.92
C ILE A 21 11.24 -4.37 -16.55
N LEU A 22 11.64 -5.57 -16.14
CA LEU A 22 12.79 -6.29 -16.71
C LEU A 22 12.48 -6.95 -18.05
N GLU A 23 11.29 -7.53 -18.21
CA GLU A 23 10.89 -8.31 -19.38
C GLU A 23 10.57 -7.45 -20.62
N THR A 24 10.42 -6.14 -20.45
CA THR A 24 10.02 -5.25 -21.54
C THR A 24 11.14 -4.87 -22.52
N GLU A 25 12.42 -5.21 -22.32
CA GLU A 25 13.47 -4.80 -23.29
C GLU A 25 14.83 -5.55 -23.24
N ILE A 26 15.48 -5.69 -24.40
CA ILE A 26 16.76 -6.39 -24.66
C ILE A 26 17.99 -5.69 -24.01
N ARG A 27 17.88 -4.42 -23.59
CA ARG A 27 18.88 -3.73 -22.75
C ARG A 27 18.24 -2.49 -22.11
N PRO A 28 17.56 -2.63 -20.96
CA PRO A 28 16.80 -1.50 -20.44
C PRO A 28 17.76 -0.49 -19.83
N SER A 29 17.82 0.71 -20.43
CA SER A 29 18.60 1.82 -19.87
C SER A 29 18.05 2.17 -18.48
N SER A 30 18.94 2.44 -17.53
CA SER A 30 18.57 2.86 -16.17
C SER A 30 17.55 4.01 -16.20
N LEU A 31 17.74 4.97 -17.12
CA LEU A 31 16.84 6.09 -17.34
C LEU A 31 15.41 5.70 -17.73
N ARG A 32 15.21 4.72 -18.65
CA ARG A 32 13.86 4.27 -19.03
C ARG A 32 13.13 3.62 -17.85
N ARG A 33 13.84 2.81 -17.05
CA ARG A 33 13.27 2.17 -15.86
C ARG A 33 12.82 3.21 -14.83
N VAL A 34 13.64 4.24 -14.60
CA VAL A 34 13.30 5.34 -13.68
C VAL A 34 12.10 6.13 -14.21
N ILE A 35 12.07 6.49 -15.50
CA ILE A 35 10.93 7.21 -16.11
C ILE A 35 9.64 6.40 -15.98
N TYR A 36 9.68 5.11 -16.33
CA TYR A 36 8.51 4.24 -16.20
C TYR A 36 8.06 4.10 -14.74
N GLY A 37 9.00 3.91 -13.81
CA GLY A 37 8.71 3.85 -12.38
C GLY A 37 8.04 5.14 -11.89
N MET A 38 8.56 6.30 -12.28
CA MET A 38 8.03 7.61 -11.92
C MET A 38 6.61 7.83 -12.45
N TYR A 39 6.35 7.48 -13.71
CA TYR A 39 5.01 7.59 -14.31
C TYR A 39 3.97 6.77 -13.53
N ASN A 40 4.29 5.52 -13.22
CA ASN A 40 3.35 4.65 -12.52
C ASN A 40 3.21 5.01 -11.03
N MET A 41 4.29 5.45 -10.39
CA MET A 41 4.23 6.02 -9.04
C MET A 41 3.27 7.22 -9.00
N HIS A 42 3.38 8.13 -9.96
CA HIS A 42 2.49 9.28 -10.07
C HIS A 42 1.04 8.87 -10.30
N SER A 43 0.79 7.91 -11.19
CA SER A 43 -0.55 7.36 -11.42
C SER A 43 -1.16 6.77 -10.14
N ALA A 44 -0.37 5.98 -9.38
CA ALA A 44 -0.80 5.43 -8.10
C ALA A 44 -1.07 6.51 -7.05
N LEU A 45 -0.27 7.59 -7.01
CA LEU A 45 -0.49 8.74 -6.13
C LEU A 45 -1.80 9.47 -6.47
N VAL A 46 -2.08 9.71 -7.76
CA VAL A 46 -3.34 10.33 -8.22
C VAL A 46 -4.54 9.46 -7.84
N ALA A 47 -4.39 8.14 -7.95
CA ALA A 47 -5.40 7.17 -7.52
C ALA A 47 -5.46 6.97 -6.00
N LYS A 48 -4.66 7.68 -5.20
CA LYS A 48 -4.51 7.53 -3.74
C LYS A 48 -4.15 6.11 -3.28
N ASN A 49 -3.56 5.30 -4.17
CA ASN A 49 -3.06 3.97 -3.83
C ASN A 49 -1.61 4.09 -3.33
N TYR A 50 -1.46 4.56 -2.09
CA TYR A 50 -0.15 4.87 -1.50
C TYR A 50 0.75 3.65 -1.36
N SER A 51 0.18 2.46 -1.13
CA SER A 51 0.97 1.22 -1.12
C SER A 51 1.61 0.95 -2.48
N THR A 52 0.82 1.02 -3.55
CA THR A 52 1.35 0.81 -4.91
C THR A 52 2.40 1.88 -5.25
N ALA A 53 2.17 3.13 -4.85
CA ALA A 53 3.15 4.20 -5.02
C ALA A 53 4.45 3.91 -4.25
N LEU A 54 4.38 3.34 -3.05
CA LEU A 54 5.54 2.94 -2.25
C LEU A 54 6.34 1.80 -2.92
N ASP A 55 5.65 0.84 -3.55
CA ASP A 55 6.31 -0.24 -4.28
C ASP A 55 7.09 0.29 -5.50
N PHE A 56 6.51 1.24 -6.24
CA PHE A 56 7.23 1.92 -7.33
C PHE A 56 8.40 2.77 -6.83
N CYS A 57 8.23 3.47 -5.71
CA CYS A 57 9.28 4.24 -5.06
C CYS A 57 10.50 3.35 -4.70
N LYS A 58 10.25 2.19 -4.10
CA LYS A 58 11.29 1.18 -3.82
C LYS A 58 11.94 0.63 -5.08
N ALA A 59 11.15 0.42 -6.14
CA ALA A 59 11.68 -0.05 -7.42
C ALA A 59 12.63 1.00 -8.04
N ILE A 60 12.27 2.28 -8.03
CA ILE A 60 13.13 3.37 -8.51
C ILE A 60 14.43 3.43 -7.69
N LEU A 61 14.34 3.40 -6.36
CA LEU A 61 15.51 3.40 -5.48
C LEU A 61 16.41 2.19 -5.69
N SER A 62 15.88 1.04 -6.12
CA SER A 62 16.71 -0.12 -6.47
C SER A 62 17.58 0.11 -7.71
N PHE A 63 17.17 1.01 -8.60
CA PHE A 63 17.91 1.39 -9.80
C PHE A 63 18.76 2.66 -9.60
N GLU A 64 18.33 3.57 -8.72
CA GLU A 64 18.97 4.87 -8.47
C GLU A 64 18.98 5.17 -6.96
N GLN A 65 19.86 4.49 -6.23
CA GLN A 65 19.90 4.50 -4.76
C GLN A 65 20.23 5.87 -4.15
N THR A 66 20.90 6.74 -4.91
CA THR A 66 21.32 8.08 -4.46
C THR A 66 20.27 9.15 -4.76
N ASN A 67 19.07 8.78 -5.21
CA ASN A 67 18.02 9.74 -5.53
C ASN A 67 17.35 10.27 -4.24
N GLU A 68 17.81 11.43 -3.75
CA GLU A 68 17.33 12.07 -2.51
C GLU A 68 15.84 12.39 -2.52
N THR A 69 15.32 12.84 -3.67
CA THR A 69 13.88 13.09 -3.85
C THR A 69 13.08 11.82 -3.60
N MET A 70 13.54 10.70 -4.15
CA MET A 70 12.83 9.43 -4.00
C MET A 70 12.96 8.84 -2.60
N MET A 71 14.09 9.05 -1.92
CA MET A 71 14.24 8.72 -0.49
C MET A 71 13.24 9.51 0.37
N THR A 72 13.09 10.81 0.11
CA THR A 72 12.10 11.64 0.81
C THR A 72 10.67 11.15 0.55
N PHE A 73 10.33 10.81 -0.69
CA PHE A 73 9.03 10.25 -1.03
C PHE A 73 8.77 8.90 -0.36
N HIS A 74 9.78 8.04 -0.23
CA HIS A 74 9.66 6.77 0.47
C HIS A 74 9.22 6.96 1.93
N GLU A 75 9.88 7.87 2.65
CA GLU A 75 9.55 8.20 4.04
C GLU A 75 8.15 8.78 4.17
N LEU A 76 7.78 9.73 3.29
CA LEU A 76 6.45 10.35 3.30
C LEU A 76 5.35 9.33 3.02
N LEU A 77 5.53 8.44 2.05
CA LEU A 77 4.57 7.38 1.73
C LEU A 77 4.42 6.38 2.86
N THR A 78 5.54 5.97 3.47
CA THR A 78 5.53 5.06 4.63
C THR A 78 4.74 5.67 5.79
N LYS A 79 5.01 6.94 6.12
CA LYS A 79 4.29 7.66 7.17
C LYS A 79 2.80 7.78 6.85
N LYS A 80 2.45 8.10 5.59
CA LYS A 80 1.05 8.26 5.17
C LYS A 80 0.26 6.96 5.30
N ILE A 81 0.83 5.83 4.90
CA ILE A 81 0.19 4.51 5.03
C ILE A 81 -0.06 4.19 6.50
N ASN A 82 0.96 4.35 7.36
CA ASN A 82 0.81 4.08 8.79
C ASN A 82 -0.29 4.94 9.42
N MET A 83 -0.41 6.22 9.06
CA MET A 83 -1.48 7.08 9.59
C MET A 83 -2.89 6.63 9.14
N MET A 84 -3.02 6.07 7.94
CA MET A 84 -4.31 5.57 7.43
C MET A 84 -4.73 4.27 8.12
N ASP A 85 -3.77 3.40 8.46
CA ASP A 85 -4.06 2.17 9.19
C ASP A 85 -4.59 2.48 10.60
N GLU A 86 -4.01 3.48 11.30
CA GLU A 86 -4.47 3.95 12.61
C GLU A 86 -5.87 4.58 12.58
N GLU A 87 -6.19 5.36 11.54
CA GLU A 87 -7.54 5.93 11.37
C GLU A 87 -8.60 4.83 11.16
N SER A 88 -8.24 3.74 10.47
CA SER A 88 -9.17 2.63 10.21
C SER A 88 -9.52 1.82 11.46
N ASP A 89 -8.59 1.65 12.40
CA ASP A 89 -8.78 0.87 13.64
C ASP A 89 -9.65 1.61 14.68
N SER A 90 -9.73 2.94 14.58
CA SER A 90 -10.50 3.78 15.52
C SER A 90 -12.04 3.71 15.35
N THR A 91 -12.55 3.04 14.31
CA THR A 91 -13.99 3.06 13.97
C THR A 91 -14.81 1.84 14.44
N ASP A 92 -14.21 0.82 15.07
CA ASP A 92 -14.94 -0.42 15.43
C ASP A 92 -15.35 -0.54 16.93
N SER A 93 -15.19 0.52 17.74
CA SER A 93 -15.46 0.48 19.19
C SER A 93 -16.82 1.08 19.61
N SER A 94 -17.90 0.88 18.85
CA SER A 94 -19.25 1.30 19.27
C SER A 94 -20.39 0.34 18.90
N ARG A 95 -20.13 -0.97 19.01
CA ARG A 95 -21.21 -1.98 19.11
C ARG A 95 -21.04 -2.79 20.39
N SER A 96 -21.43 -2.22 21.52
CA SER A 96 -21.65 -2.99 22.74
C SER A 96 -22.84 -2.47 23.54
N LYS A 97 -23.88 -3.31 23.53
CA LYS A 97 -24.98 -3.46 24.49
C LYS A 97 -26.00 -2.33 24.62
N SER A 98 -27.15 -2.55 23.96
CA SER A 98 -28.44 -2.39 24.64
C SER A 98 -29.38 -3.49 24.15
N SER A 99 -29.50 -4.53 24.97
CA SER A 99 -30.55 -5.56 24.88
C SER A 99 -31.12 -5.71 26.28
N LEU A 100 -32.12 -4.88 26.60
CA LEU A 100 -33.08 -5.06 27.70
C LEU A 100 -34.44 -5.21 27.03
N SER A 101 -34.87 -6.45 26.77
CA SER A 101 -35.80 -7.24 27.58
C SER A 101 -37.27 -6.86 27.33
N GLU A 102 -37.85 -7.44 26.28
CA GLU A 102 -39.29 -7.69 26.19
C GLU A 102 -39.48 -9.17 26.46
N SER A 103 -39.88 -9.50 27.70
CA SER A 103 -40.50 -10.78 28.01
C SER A 103 -41.98 -10.54 28.13
N ASP A 104 -42.70 -10.70 27.02
CA ASP A 104 -44.14 -10.90 27.03
C ASP A 104 -44.43 -12.21 27.76
N ASN A 105 -44.99 -12.08 28.95
CA ASN A 105 -45.50 -13.20 29.72
C ASN A 105 -46.96 -13.42 29.29
N ASP A 106 -47.16 -14.24 28.27
CA ASP A 106 -48.42 -14.95 28.06
C ASP A 106 -48.62 -15.92 29.23
N LEU A 107 -49.65 -15.74 30.05
CA LEU A 107 -50.28 -16.86 30.75
C LEU A 107 -51.69 -16.52 31.29
N ILE A 108 -52.63 -17.39 30.88
CA ILE A 108 -54.02 -17.66 31.33
C ILE A 108 -55.12 -16.85 30.63
#